data_AF-A0A3B3CMX9-F1
#
_entry.id   AF-A0A3B3CMX9-F1
#
_cell.length_a   1.000
_cell.length_b   1.000
_cell.length_c   1.000
_cell.angle_alpha   90.00
_cell.angle_beta   90.00
_cell.angle_gamma   90.00
#
_symmetry.space_group_name_H-M   'P 1'
#
loop_
_entity.id
_entity.type
_entity.pdbx_description
1 polymer ?
#
loop_
_entity_poly.entity_id
_entity_poly.type
_entity_poly.pdbx_seq_one_letter_code
_entity_poly.pdbx_strand_id
1 'polypeptide(L)'
;DVNTEIPVDPQIITIDEAKRRQSFGSCDRDLSADALPMLLDSSQLLEDTHIEKLACRLPARVQGYPWRLVYSTERHGSSLKTLYRNLVDVESPVLLVIKDMDHQIFGGFSTDPFRVSEHCYGTGETFLYSFCPELKVYRWTGENSYFVKGDIDSLHMGGGGGHLGLWLDADLYRGTTTRCATFNNQPLSFQQDFSIHSLEVWAFE
;
A
#
# COMPACT_ATOMS: atom_id res chain seq x y z
N ASP A 1 27.62 -23.62 -58.33
CA ASP A 1 26.67 -22.68 -57.69
C ASP A 1 25.80 -23.48 -56.72
N VAL A 2 26.30 -23.77 -55.52
CA VAL A 2 26.18 -22.98 -54.28
C VAL A 2 24.71 -22.74 -53.89
N ASN A 3 24.19 -23.58 -52.99
CA ASN A 3 23.45 -23.18 -51.79
C ASN A 3 22.97 -24.43 -51.04
N THR A 4 23.71 -24.84 -50.02
CA THR A 4 23.24 -25.75 -48.97
C THR A 4 23.05 -24.90 -47.72
N GLU A 5 21.80 -24.67 -47.34
CA GLU A 5 21.42 -24.02 -46.08
C GLU A 5 21.91 -24.87 -44.90
N ILE A 6 22.66 -24.23 -44.00
CA ILE A 6 23.09 -24.80 -42.73
C ILE A 6 21.91 -24.63 -41.75
N PRO A 7 21.45 -25.68 -41.05
CA PRO A 7 20.47 -25.50 -39.98
C PRO A 7 21.13 -24.77 -38.81
N VAL A 8 20.52 -23.68 -38.36
CA VAL A 8 20.96 -22.95 -37.17
C VAL A 8 20.58 -23.77 -35.93
N ASP A 9 21.59 -24.29 -35.23
CA ASP A 9 21.43 -24.95 -33.95
C ASP A 9 20.70 -24.02 -32.95
N PRO A 10 19.69 -24.51 -32.21
CA PRO A 10 19.11 -23.74 -31.13
C PRO A 10 20.17 -23.59 -30.03
N GLN A 11 20.61 -22.36 -29.76
CA GLN A 11 21.49 -22.06 -28.65
C GLN A 11 20.87 -22.58 -27.35
N ILE A 12 21.48 -23.63 -26.79
CA ILE A 12 21.13 -24.17 -25.48
C ILE A 12 21.53 -23.10 -24.47
N ILE A 13 20.53 -22.38 -23.98
CA ILE A 13 20.68 -21.40 -22.91
C ILE A 13 21.21 -22.15 -21.68
N THR A 14 22.41 -21.81 -21.22
CA THR A 14 23.01 -22.45 -20.05
C THR A 14 22.16 -22.15 -18.82
N ILE A 15 22.17 -23.08 -17.86
CA ILE A 15 21.40 -22.99 -16.60
C ILE A 15 21.71 -21.67 -15.86
N ASP A 16 22.90 -21.09 -16.04
CA ASP A 16 23.31 -19.82 -15.45
C ASP A 16 22.62 -18.59 -16.08
N GLU A 17 22.29 -18.61 -17.36
CA GLU A 17 21.56 -17.51 -18.02
C GLU A 17 20.05 -17.59 -17.74
N ALA A 18 19.51 -18.80 -17.54
CA ALA A 18 18.14 -19.00 -17.03
C ALA A 18 17.98 -18.51 -15.57
N LYS A 19 19.01 -18.67 -14.73
CA LYS A 19 19.02 -18.16 -13.35
C LYS A 19 19.04 -16.63 -13.26
N ARG A 20 19.61 -15.91 -14.23
CA ARG A 20 19.53 -14.44 -14.25
C ARG A 20 18.12 -13.91 -14.51
N ARG A 21 17.26 -14.67 -15.20
CA ARG A 21 15.87 -14.29 -15.47
C ARG A 21 14.87 -14.81 -14.42
N GLN A 22 15.31 -15.65 -13.48
CA GLN A 22 14.50 -16.13 -12.36
C GLN A 22 14.75 -15.40 -11.03
N SER A 23 15.45 -14.26 -11.04
CA SER A 23 15.54 -13.39 -9.87
C SER A 23 14.32 -12.46 -9.77
N PHE A 24 13.11 -13.04 -9.74
CA PHE A 24 11.93 -12.38 -9.18
C PHE A 24 11.78 -12.86 -7.73
N GLY A 25 12.25 -12.04 -6.80
CA GLY A 25 11.88 -12.10 -5.39
C GLY A 25 12.54 -13.19 -4.56
N SER A 26 13.83 -13.01 -4.24
CA SER A 26 14.29 -13.34 -2.88
C SER A 26 14.82 -12.07 -2.24
N CYS A 27 14.03 -11.48 -1.35
CA CYS A 27 14.54 -10.54 -0.37
C CYS A 27 15.26 -11.34 0.74
N ASP A 28 16.28 -12.11 0.33
CA ASP A 28 17.32 -12.66 1.19
C ASP A 28 18.63 -12.04 0.71
N ARG A 29 18.68 -10.72 0.82
CA ARG A 29 19.94 -10.00 0.76
C ARG A 29 20.30 -9.82 2.21
N ASP A 30 21.41 -10.40 2.64
CA ASP A 30 22.01 -10.15 3.95
C ASP A 30 22.06 -8.63 4.16
N LEU A 31 21.05 -8.12 4.87
CA LEU A 31 20.96 -6.73 5.25
C LEU A 31 22.04 -6.56 6.30
N SER A 32 23.04 -5.73 6.00
CA SER A 32 23.77 -5.08 7.07
C SER A 32 22.74 -4.43 7.99
N ALA A 33 22.61 -4.94 9.21
CA ALA A 33 22.19 -4.20 10.41
C ALA A 33 22.81 -2.77 10.34
N ASP A 34 22.19 -1.63 10.61
CA ASP A 34 21.06 -1.28 11.46
C ASP A 34 20.56 0.13 11.07
N ALA A 35 19.71 0.28 10.07
CA ALA A 35 19.04 1.57 9.87
C ALA A 35 17.58 1.35 9.49
N LEU A 36 16.71 1.50 10.49
CA LEU A 36 15.30 1.72 10.25
C LEU A 36 15.13 2.87 9.24
N PRO A 37 14.12 2.80 8.36
CA PRO A 37 13.69 3.96 7.59
C PRO A 37 13.60 5.19 8.50
N MET A 38 14.14 6.30 8.03
CA MET A 38 14.12 7.53 8.81
C MET A 38 12.69 8.06 8.88
N LEU A 39 12.09 8.04 10.06
CA LEU A 39 10.85 8.74 10.34
C LEU A 39 11.20 10.16 10.81
N LEU A 40 10.65 11.18 10.16
CA LEU A 40 10.82 12.58 10.58
C LEU A 40 9.99 12.90 11.84
N ASP A 41 8.93 12.12 12.06
CA ASP A 41 8.00 12.23 13.17
C ASP A 41 7.90 10.91 13.92
N SER A 42 7.67 10.94 15.23
CA SER A 42 7.33 9.72 15.97
C SER A 42 5.93 9.23 15.62
N SER A 43 5.81 7.94 15.28
CA SER A 43 4.51 7.25 15.15
C SER A 43 3.99 6.83 16.52
N GLN A 44 2.67 6.88 16.70
CA GLN A 44 1.98 6.29 17.86
C GLN A 44 1.36 4.93 17.53
N LEU A 45 1.36 4.52 16.25
CA LEU A 45 0.73 3.29 15.77
C LEU A 45 1.73 2.25 15.29
N LEU A 46 2.80 2.69 14.62
CA LEU A 46 3.84 1.82 14.09
C LEU A 46 4.93 1.60 15.12
N GLU A 47 5.34 0.34 15.21
CA GLU A 47 6.52 -0.09 15.97
C GLU A 47 7.65 -0.33 14.97
N ASP A 48 8.89 -0.41 15.44
CA ASP A 48 10.07 -0.65 14.58
C ASP A 48 9.88 -1.85 13.65
N THR A 49 9.31 -2.95 14.17
CA THR A 49 9.03 -4.15 13.36
C THR A 49 7.97 -3.91 12.27
N HIS A 50 7.00 -3.04 12.51
CA HIS A 50 6.01 -2.64 11.50
C HIS A 50 6.69 -1.82 10.40
N ILE A 51 7.54 -0.87 10.79
CA ILE A 51 8.26 0.03 9.90
C ILE A 51 9.20 -0.77 8.99
N GLU A 52 10.02 -1.67 9.55
CA GLU A 52 10.93 -2.54 8.79
C GLU A 52 10.17 -3.35 7.73
N LYS A 53 9.10 -4.01 8.16
CA LYS A 53 8.31 -4.89 7.29
C LYS A 53 7.61 -4.10 6.19
N LEU A 54 7.05 -2.92 6.48
CA LEU A 54 6.40 -2.08 5.48
C LEU A 54 7.40 -1.49 4.50
N ALA A 55 8.53 -0.97 4.97
CA ALA A 55 9.55 -0.37 4.11
C ALA A 55 10.10 -1.35 3.07
N CYS A 56 10.27 -2.62 3.44
CA CYS A 56 10.64 -3.69 2.52
C CYS A 56 9.59 -3.99 1.43
N ARG A 57 8.34 -3.52 1.57
CA ARG A 57 7.23 -3.78 0.65
C ARG A 57 6.79 -2.55 -0.16
N LEU A 58 7.29 -1.36 0.20
CA LEU A 58 7.04 -0.14 -0.55
C LEU A 58 7.65 -0.20 -1.96
N PRO A 59 7.10 0.52 -2.94
CA PRO A 59 7.70 0.63 -4.26
C PRO A 59 9.11 1.21 -4.22
N ALA A 60 10.00 0.77 -5.12
CA ALA A 60 11.40 1.19 -5.16
C ALA A 60 11.57 2.72 -5.23
N ARG A 61 10.64 3.44 -5.86
CA ARG A 61 10.69 4.91 -6.00
C ARG A 61 10.49 5.69 -4.70
N VAL A 62 9.95 5.08 -3.65
CA VAL A 62 9.79 5.71 -2.32
C VAL A 62 10.68 5.06 -1.25
N GLN A 63 11.38 3.97 -1.58
CA GLN A 63 12.30 3.35 -0.63
C GLN A 63 13.49 4.27 -0.36
N GLY A 64 13.85 4.40 0.92
CA GLY A 64 14.96 5.25 1.38
C GLY A 64 14.61 6.72 1.59
N TYR A 65 13.45 7.19 1.09
CA TYR A 65 12.93 8.50 1.43
C TYR A 65 12.41 8.51 2.87
N PRO A 66 12.71 9.54 3.67
CA PRO A 66 12.13 9.65 5.00
C PRO A 66 10.61 9.75 4.99
N TRP A 67 10.02 9.26 6.07
CA TRP A 67 8.57 9.23 6.26
C TRP A 67 8.18 10.45 7.09
N ARG A 68 7.36 11.32 6.53
CA ARG A 68 6.82 12.51 7.21
C ARG A 68 5.37 12.27 7.61
N LEU A 69 5.02 12.56 8.87
CA LEU A 69 3.63 12.43 9.31
C LEU A 69 2.84 13.63 8.79
N VAL A 70 1.97 13.42 7.80
CA VAL A 70 1.16 14.49 7.21
C VAL A 70 -0.18 14.65 7.90
N TYR A 71 -0.69 13.59 8.50
CA TYR A 71 -1.96 13.63 9.23
C TYR A 71 -1.99 12.54 10.30
N SER A 72 -2.65 12.83 11.41
CA SER A 72 -3.03 11.85 12.42
C SER A 72 -4.28 12.31 13.16
N THR A 73 -5.13 11.36 13.55
CA THR A 73 -6.35 11.65 14.31
C THR A 73 -6.05 12.26 15.68
N GLU A 74 -4.91 11.90 16.28
CA GLU A 74 -4.47 12.43 17.57
C GLU A 74 -4.05 13.91 17.50
N ARG A 75 -3.29 14.30 16.46
CA ARG A 75 -2.80 15.67 16.33
C ARG A 75 -3.82 16.60 15.68
N HIS A 76 -4.64 16.09 14.77
CA HIS A 76 -5.46 16.91 13.87
C HIS A 76 -6.97 16.70 14.03
N GLY A 77 -7.39 15.82 14.94
CA GLY A 77 -8.79 15.43 15.15
C GLY A 77 -9.30 14.45 14.08
N SER A 78 -10.47 13.87 14.31
CA SER A 78 -11.07 12.81 13.49
C SER A 78 -12.05 13.38 12.46
N SER A 79 -11.53 13.98 11.38
CA SER A 79 -12.36 14.54 10.32
C SER A 79 -11.71 14.31 8.97
N LEU A 80 -12.41 13.62 8.08
CA LEU A 80 -11.95 13.33 6.72
C LEU A 80 -11.70 14.62 5.92
N LYS A 81 -12.50 15.67 6.16
CA LYS A 81 -12.28 17.00 5.57
C LYS A 81 -10.96 17.61 6.02
N THR A 82 -10.58 17.43 7.30
CA THR A 82 -9.27 17.88 7.80
C THR A 82 -8.15 17.03 7.21
N LEU A 83 -8.34 15.72 7.04
CA LEU A 83 -7.38 14.86 6.33
C LEU A 83 -7.11 15.41 4.92
N TYR A 84 -8.14 15.63 4.10
CA TYR A 84 -7.96 16.18 2.75
C TYR A 84 -7.26 17.54 2.73
N ARG A 85 -7.55 18.41 3.70
CA ARG A 85 -6.89 19.72 3.82
C ARG A 85 -5.39 19.60 4.10
N ASN A 86 -4.97 18.61 4.90
CA ASN A 86 -3.55 18.40 5.19
C ASN A 86 -2.78 17.75 4.02
N LEU A 87 -3.50 17.11 3.09
CA LEU A 87 -2.91 16.44 1.94
C LEU A 87 -2.91 17.30 0.66
N VAL A 88 -3.47 18.51 0.68
CA VAL A 88 -3.65 19.34 -0.53
C VAL A 88 -2.34 19.73 -1.22
N ASP A 89 -1.30 19.99 -0.43
CA ASP A 89 0.03 20.41 -0.91
C ASP A 89 1.04 19.25 -0.92
N VAL A 90 0.59 18.01 -0.67
CA VAL A 90 1.45 16.82 -0.73
C VAL A 90 1.54 16.36 -2.18
N GLU A 91 2.75 16.24 -2.72
CA GLU A 91 3.00 15.79 -4.11
C GLU A 91 3.65 14.40 -4.19
N SER A 92 3.62 13.64 -3.10
CA SER A 92 4.19 12.29 -3.01
C SER A 92 3.14 11.21 -2.70
N PRO A 93 3.45 9.92 -2.96
CA PRO A 93 2.62 8.82 -2.50
C PRO A 93 2.42 8.87 -0.99
N VAL A 94 1.32 8.29 -0.52
CA VAL A 94 0.97 8.28 0.89
C VAL A 94 0.70 6.87 1.42
N LEU A 95 1.07 6.64 2.67
CA LEU A 95 0.78 5.42 3.40
C LEU A 95 -0.26 5.73 4.48
N LEU A 96 -1.43 5.12 4.35
CA LEU A 96 -2.48 5.10 5.35
C LEU A 96 -2.24 3.98 6.34
N VAL A 97 -2.20 4.31 7.63
CA VAL A 97 -2.06 3.39 8.75
C VAL A 97 -3.26 3.53 9.66
N ILE A 98 -3.96 2.44 9.92
CA ILE A 98 -5.13 2.38 10.79
C ILE A 98 -4.83 1.39 11.92
N LYS A 99 -5.16 1.81 13.14
CA LYS A 99 -5.31 0.94 14.30
C LYS A 99 -6.78 0.91 14.68
N ASP A 100 -7.39 -0.28 14.68
CA ASP A 100 -8.76 -0.43 15.15
C ASP A 100 -8.83 -0.65 16.68
N MET A 101 -10.06 -0.73 17.20
CA MET A 101 -10.33 -0.99 18.62
C MET A 101 -9.93 -2.40 19.09
N ASP A 102 -9.73 -3.35 18.17
CA ASP A 102 -9.20 -4.69 18.43
C ASP A 102 -7.66 -4.73 18.29
N HIS A 103 -7.04 -3.56 18.25
CA HIS A 103 -5.59 -3.34 18.15
C HIS A 103 -4.93 -3.92 16.90
N GLN A 104 -5.69 -4.17 15.84
CA GLN A 104 -5.15 -4.60 14.55
C GLN A 104 -4.59 -3.42 13.77
N ILE A 105 -3.42 -3.62 13.16
CA ILE A 105 -2.78 -2.64 12.28
C ILE A 105 -2.96 -3.06 10.82
N PHE A 106 -3.54 -2.18 10.02
CA PHE A 106 -3.76 -2.39 8.59
C PHE A 106 -3.87 -1.05 7.88
N GLY A 107 -4.02 -1.08 6.56
CA GLY A 107 -4.20 0.14 5.80
C GLY A 107 -3.89 -0.05 4.32
N GLY A 108 -3.35 1.00 3.71
CA GLY A 108 -3.04 0.98 2.29
C GLY A 108 -1.98 2.00 1.89
N PHE A 109 -1.22 1.65 0.86
CA PHE A 109 -0.35 2.58 0.17
C PHE A 109 -1.08 3.10 -1.07
N SER A 110 -1.15 4.43 -1.22
CA SER A 110 -1.74 5.11 -2.36
C SER A 110 -0.66 5.84 -3.14
N THR A 111 -0.66 5.68 -4.47
CA THR A 111 0.27 6.42 -5.34
C THR A 111 0.02 7.92 -5.41
N ASP A 112 -1.16 8.33 -4.97
CA ASP A 112 -1.64 9.69 -5.02
C ASP A 112 -2.18 10.08 -3.63
N PRO A 113 -1.98 11.34 -3.18
CA PRO A 113 -2.57 11.84 -1.95
C PRO A 113 -4.09 11.70 -1.95
N PHE A 114 -4.67 11.43 -0.78
CA PHE A 114 -6.12 11.35 -0.65
C PHE A 114 -6.78 12.70 -0.89
N ARG A 115 -7.75 12.71 -1.80
CA ARG A 115 -8.56 13.87 -2.19
C ARG A 115 -9.98 13.47 -2.57
N VAL A 116 -10.88 14.44 -2.49
CA VAL A 116 -12.22 14.33 -3.10
C VAL A 116 -12.08 14.28 -4.61
N SER A 117 -12.74 13.33 -5.26
CA SER A 117 -12.71 13.15 -6.71
C SER A 117 -13.98 12.46 -7.21
N GLU A 118 -14.52 12.94 -8.33
CA GLU A 118 -15.66 12.29 -9.00
C GLU A 118 -15.31 10.87 -9.49
N HIS A 119 -14.05 10.68 -9.90
CA HIS A 119 -13.53 9.44 -10.48
C HIS A 119 -12.51 8.77 -9.55
N CYS A 120 -12.38 7.45 -9.65
CA CYS A 120 -11.28 6.75 -8.99
C CYS A 120 -9.93 7.23 -9.54
N TYR A 121 -8.93 7.30 -8.67
CA TYR A 121 -7.56 7.71 -8.99
C TYR A 121 -6.55 6.74 -8.37
N GLY A 122 -5.27 6.92 -8.71
CA GLY A 122 -4.20 6.01 -8.35
C GLY A 122 -3.71 5.17 -9.52
N THR A 123 -2.65 4.41 -9.29
CA THR A 123 -2.06 3.48 -10.27
C THR A 123 -1.97 2.05 -9.72
N GLY A 124 -1.50 1.11 -10.55
CA GLY A 124 -1.32 -0.29 -10.16
C GLY A 124 -0.30 -0.54 -9.03
N GLU A 125 0.48 0.46 -8.61
CA GLU A 125 1.34 0.35 -7.43
C GLU A 125 0.59 0.56 -6.11
N THR A 126 -0.65 1.08 -6.14
CA THR A 126 -1.52 1.16 -4.96
C THR A 126 -1.80 -0.24 -4.43
N PHE A 127 -1.76 -0.43 -3.12
CA PHE A 127 -2.02 -1.73 -2.48
C PHE A 127 -2.67 -1.56 -1.11
N LEU A 128 -3.32 -2.63 -0.65
CA LEU A 128 -3.77 -2.77 0.74
C LEU A 128 -2.81 -3.67 1.52
N TYR A 129 -2.76 -3.53 2.84
CA TYR A 129 -2.02 -4.44 3.70
C TYR A 129 -2.74 -4.67 5.03
N SER A 130 -2.38 -5.77 5.69
CA SER A 130 -2.81 -6.09 7.05
C SER A 130 -1.69 -6.80 7.78
N PHE A 131 -1.53 -6.54 9.09
CA PHE A 131 -0.62 -7.26 9.97
C PHE A 131 -1.28 -8.46 10.68
N CYS A 132 -2.52 -8.80 10.35
CA CYS A 132 -3.26 -9.91 10.97
C CYS A 132 -3.26 -11.17 10.08
N PRO A 133 -2.69 -12.33 10.53
CA PRO A 133 -1.86 -12.54 11.73
C PRO A 133 -0.38 -12.13 11.53
N GLU A 134 0.02 -11.90 10.28
CA GLU A 134 1.33 -11.40 9.88
C GLU A 134 1.18 -10.40 8.73
N LEU A 135 2.25 -9.69 8.36
CA LEU A 135 2.17 -8.73 7.26
C LEU A 135 1.82 -9.43 5.95
N LYS A 136 0.64 -9.11 5.42
CA LYS A 136 0.21 -9.49 4.08
C LYS A 136 -0.09 -8.25 3.25
N VAL A 137 0.42 -8.22 2.02
CA VAL A 137 0.25 -7.11 1.08
C VAL A 137 -0.54 -7.58 -0.14
N TYR A 138 -1.64 -6.89 -0.41
CA TYR A 138 -2.60 -7.17 -1.48
C TYR A 138 -2.41 -6.16 -2.61
N ARG A 139 -1.67 -6.58 -3.64
CA ARG A 139 -1.38 -5.77 -4.83
C ARG A 139 -2.52 -5.84 -5.83
N TRP A 140 -2.49 -4.89 -6.77
CA TRP A 140 -3.43 -4.85 -7.87
C TRP A 140 -3.49 -6.17 -8.65
N THR A 141 -4.71 -6.62 -8.93
CA THR A 141 -4.99 -7.86 -9.67
C THR A 141 -4.87 -7.72 -11.18
N GLY A 142 -4.89 -6.49 -11.70
CA GLY A 142 -5.03 -6.23 -13.14
C GLY A 142 -6.47 -6.12 -13.63
N GLU A 143 -7.48 -6.40 -12.79
CA GLU A 143 -8.87 -6.53 -13.27
C GLU A 143 -9.58 -5.20 -13.56
N ASN A 144 -9.33 -4.17 -12.76
CA ASN A 144 -9.93 -2.84 -12.91
C ASN A 144 -9.05 -1.76 -12.27
N SER A 145 -9.37 -0.49 -12.46
CA SER A 145 -8.60 0.65 -11.92
C SER A 145 -9.32 1.39 -10.79
N TYR A 146 -10.15 0.69 -10.00
CA TYR A 146 -10.90 1.29 -8.87
C TYR A 146 -10.03 1.34 -7.60
N PHE A 147 -8.87 2.00 -7.69
CA PHE A 147 -7.86 1.99 -6.64
C PHE A 147 -8.24 2.81 -5.42
N VAL A 148 -8.51 4.10 -5.60
CA VAL A 148 -8.87 5.02 -4.52
C VAL A 148 -10.01 5.92 -4.99
N LYS A 149 -10.98 6.17 -4.12
CA LYS A 149 -12.02 7.18 -4.33
C LYS A 149 -12.28 7.92 -3.03
N GLY A 150 -12.17 9.24 -3.07
CA GLY A 150 -12.55 10.10 -1.96
C GLY A 150 -13.83 10.87 -2.29
N ASP A 151 -14.75 10.91 -1.34
CA ASP A 151 -15.93 11.77 -1.29
C ASP A 151 -15.83 12.67 -0.04
N ILE A 152 -16.72 13.65 0.09
CA ILE A 152 -16.88 14.49 1.27
C ILE A 152 -17.17 13.63 2.50
N ASP A 153 -17.98 12.59 2.32
CA ASP A 153 -18.49 11.78 3.43
C ASP A 153 -17.77 10.42 3.60
N SER A 154 -16.82 10.09 2.72
CA SER A 154 -16.11 8.82 2.81
C SER A 154 -14.82 8.73 2.01
N LEU A 155 -13.93 7.83 2.44
CA LEU A 155 -12.72 7.46 1.72
C LEU A 155 -12.72 5.95 1.46
N HIS A 156 -12.37 5.56 0.25
CA HIS A 156 -12.41 4.18 -0.22
C HIS A 156 -11.09 3.80 -0.87
N MET A 157 -10.58 2.60 -0.56
CA MET A 157 -9.48 1.98 -1.29
C MET A 157 -9.87 0.58 -1.75
N GLY A 158 -9.81 0.37 -3.07
CA GLY A 158 -10.15 -0.89 -3.74
C GLY A 158 -11.64 -1.05 -3.93
N GLY A 159 -12.06 -1.33 -5.16
CA GLY A 159 -13.46 -1.50 -5.52
C GLY A 159 -13.72 -2.67 -6.46
N GLY A 160 -14.88 -2.64 -7.10
CA GLY A 160 -15.30 -3.66 -8.06
C GLY A 160 -16.02 -4.84 -7.42
N GLY A 161 -16.98 -5.40 -8.16
CA GLY A 161 -17.85 -6.47 -7.66
C GLY A 161 -18.87 -6.02 -6.60
N GLY A 162 -19.15 -4.72 -6.49
CA GLY A 162 -20.09 -4.16 -5.50
C GLY A 162 -19.53 -4.02 -4.08
N HIS A 163 -18.25 -4.29 -3.89
CA HIS A 163 -17.59 -4.32 -2.59
C HIS A 163 -16.37 -3.38 -2.56
N LEU A 164 -15.96 -3.01 -1.34
CA LEU A 164 -14.88 -2.06 -1.09
C LEU A 164 -13.80 -2.72 -0.22
N GLY A 165 -12.55 -2.65 -0.67
CA GLY A 165 -11.42 -3.27 0.02
C GLY A 165 -11.23 -2.71 1.42
N LEU A 166 -11.28 -1.38 1.50
CA LEU A 166 -11.27 -0.58 2.71
C LEU A 166 -12.16 0.65 2.50
N TRP A 167 -13.02 0.93 3.46
CA TRP A 167 -13.92 2.07 3.51
C TRP A 167 -13.81 2.77 4.85
N LEU A 168 -13.83 4.09 4.86
CA LEU A 168 -13.86 4.94 6.06
C LEU A 168 -14.94 6.00 5.94
N ASP A 169 -15.58 6.33 7.06
CA ASP A 169 -16.58 7.39 7.17
C ASP A 169 -15.98 8.80 7.31
N ALA A 170 -16.84 9.81 7.24
CA ALA A 170 -16.47 11.23 7.31
C ALA A 170 -15.80 11.64 8.64
N ASP A 171 -16.15 10.93 9.71
CA ASP A 171 -15.67 11.18 11.07
C ASP A 171 -14.39 10.38 11.38
N LEU A 172 -13.88 9.58 10.44
CA LEU A 172 -12.74 8.68 10.64
C LEU A 172 -12.89 7.84 11.92
N TYR A 173 -14.12 7.39 12.17
CA TYR A 173 -14.49 6.62 13.34
C TYR A 173 -14.94 5.22 12.98
N ARG A 174 -15.68 5.07 11.88
CA ARG A 174 -16.12 3.75 11.38
C ARG A 174 -15.46 3.43 10.06
N GLY A 175 -15.22 2.15 9.86
CA GLY A 175 -14.83 1.64 8.57
C GLY A 175 -15.34 0.24 8.32
N THR A 176 -15.24 -0.16 7.06
CA THR A 176 -15.57 -1.51 6.61
C THR A 176 -14.44 -2.03 5.73
N THR A 177 -14.12 -3.32 5.84
CA THR A 177 -13.17 -4.01 4.97
C THR A 177 -13.78 -5.29 4.43
N THR A 178 -13.88 -5.38 3.11
CA THR A 178 -14.41 -6.56 2.41
C THR A 178 -13.47 -6.99 1.29
N ARG A 179 -13.71 -8.18 0.73
CA ARG A 179 -13.00 -8.62 -0.45
C ARG A 179 -13.44 -7.79 -1.66
N CYS A 180 -12.50 -7.18 -2.37
CA CYS A 180 -12.77 -6.44 -3.61
C CYS A 180 -12.06 -7.06 -4.83
N ALA A 181 -12.54 -6.75 -6.03
CA ALA A 181 -11.92 -7.24 -7.28
C ALA A 181 -10.57 -6.57 -7.58
N THR A 182 -10.37 -5.30 -7.18
CA THR A 182 -9.12 -4.57 -7.46
C THR A 182 -7.89 -5.20 -6.81
N PHE A 183 -8.01 -5.74 -5.59
CA PHE A 183 -6.88 -6.26 -4.82
C PHE A 183 -7.02 -7.74 -4.43
N ASN A 184 -8.21 -8.34 -4.61
CA ASN A 184 -8.52 -9.68 -4.16
C ASN A 184 -8.13 -9.92 -2.69
N ASN A 185 -8.30 -8.90 -1.85
CA ASN A 185 -7.93 -8.94 -0.45
C ASN A 185 -8.90 -9.78 0.38
N GLN A 186 -8.42 -10.31 1.50
CA GLN A 186 -9.30 -10.73 2.59
C GLN A 186 -9.65 -9.50 3.44
N PRO A 187 -10.68 -9.56 4.31
CA PRO A 187 -10.88 -8.53 5.33
C PRO A 187 -9.55 -8.21 6.04
N LEU A 188 -9.24 -6.92 6.17
CA LEU A 188 -7.96 -6.45 6.67
C LEU A 188 -7.89 -6.43 8.22
N SER A 189 -9.04 -6.51 8.87
CA SER A 189 -9.20 -6.67 10.33
C SER A 189 -9.88 -8.01 10.63
N PHE A 190 -10.00 -8.35 11.92
CA PHE A 190 -10.78 -9.49 12.39
C PHE A 190 -12.25 -9.42 11.99
N GLN A 191 -12.83 -8.22 12.02
CA GLN A 191 -14.21 -7.97 11.63
C GLN A 191 -14.27 -7.19 10.32
N GLN A 192 -15.34 -7.39 9.56
CA GLN A 192 -15.58 -6.60 8.36
C GLN A 192 -15.90 -5.15 8.73
N ASP A 193 -16.77 -4.94 9.71
CA ASP A 193 -17.03 -3.63 10.28
C ASP A 193 -16.12 -3.40 11.49
N PHE A 194 -15.43 -2.26 11.53
CA PHE A 194 -14.50 -1.92 12.59
C PHE A 194 -14.67 -0.46 13.03
N SER A 195 -14.32 -0.20 14.29
CA SER A 195 -14.17 1.15 14.81
C SER A 195 -12.69 1.51 14.86
N ILE A 196 -12.36 2.70 14.38
CA ILE A 196 -11.00 3.21 14.35
C ILE A 196 -10.64 3.73 15.74
N HIS A 197 -9.56 3.20 16.31
CA HIS A 197 -8.94 3.76 17.50
C HIS A 197 -8.12 5.00 17.12
N SER A 198 -7.27 4.86 16.10
CA SER A 198 -6.41 5.94 15.61
C SER A 198 -5.97 5.69 14.17
N LEU A 199 -5.65 6.77 13.46
CA LEU A 199 -5.21 6.73 12.07
C LEU A 199 -4.07 7.71 11.86
N GLU A 200 -3.07 7.29 11.08
CA GLU A 200 -1.96 8.11 10.60
C GLU A 200 -1.87 8.05 9.07
N VAL A 201 -1.40 9.15 8.47
CA VAL A 201 -1.03 9.20 7.06
C VAL A 201 0.40 9.72 6.96
N TRP A 202 1.24 8.96 6.25
CA TRP A 202 2.66 9.25 6.05
C TRP A 202 2.93 9.57 4.58
N ALA A 203 3.72 10.61 4.32
CA ALA A 203 4.24 10.93 2.99
C ALA A 203 5.74 10.60 2.91
N PHE A 204 6.24 10.39 1.69
CA PHE A 204 7.65 10.07 1.42
C PHE A 204 8.31 11.26 0.71
N GLU A 205 9.33 11.85 1.31
CA GLU A 205 9.97 13.11 0.86
C GLU A 205 11.48 13.09 0.97
#